data_AF-A0A450U0J1-F1
#
_entry.id   AF-A0A450U0J1-F1
#
_cell.length_a   1.000
_cell.length_b   1.000
_cell.length_c   1.000
_cell.angle_alpha   90.00
_cell.angle_beta   90.00
_cell.angle_gamma   90.00
#
_symmetry.space_group_name_H-M   'P 1'
#
loop_
_entity.id
_entity.type
_entity.pdbx_description
1 polymer ?
#
loop_
_entity_poly.entity_id
_entity_poly.type
_entity_poly.pdbx_seq_one_letter_code
_entity_poly.pdbx_strand_id
1 'polypeptide(L)'
;MAVDLDADAPLVSDLRARVSKIPGYKLVTTHADAQMVLRPGKKVSLVNRNGLRELPPSRAAADPELWVLATTDHLYHPNLRYSLRDPKKAMGILTEDLTRLSHAHEIQRFADQGRELPPRFQLVYLRREDCDLANAGCREIGENRYLEQPPRPAEKFGKGEFTNGNIISFVVENSSREDHRAYLVDIAPDFKVEAFFQTGKITHRRHR
;
A
#
# COMPACT_ATOMS: atom_id res chain seq x y z
N MET A 1 -3.68 -19.01 -31.91
CA MET A 1 -4.74 -20.03 -31.68
C MET A 1 -5.30 -19.81 -30.29
N ALA A 2 -6.46 -19.17 -30.26
CA ALA A 2 -7.28 -18.90 -29.10
C ALA A 2 -7.90 -20.22 -28.62
N VAL A 3 -7.72 -20.55 -27.34
CA VAL A 3 -8.31 -21.74 -26.73
C VAL A 3 -8.97 -21.27 -25.44
N ASP A 4 -10.24 -21.66 -25.26
CA ASP A 4 -11.16 -21.42 -24.12
C ASP A 4 -11.88 -20.06 -23.97
N LEU A 5 -11.72 -19.10 -24.89
CA LEU A 5 -12.41 -17.81 -24.80
C LEU A 5 -13.95 -17.87 -24.91
N ASP A 6 -14.52 -18.87 -25.61
CA ASP A 6 -15.97 -18.90 -25.87
C ASP A 6 -16.79 -19.34 -24.65
N ALA A 7 -16.28 -20.28 -23.85
CA ALA A 7 -16.94 -20.74 -22.62
C ALA A 7 -16.84 -19.69 -21.50
N ASP A 8 -15.72 -18.97 -21.45
CA ASP A 8 -15.48 -17.90 -20.47
C ASP A 8 -15.99 -16.53 -20.94
N ALA A 9 -16.54 -16.40 -22.16
CA ALA A 9 -17.00 -15.13 -22.72
C ALA A 9 -18.02 -14.39 -21.82
N PRO A 10 -19.04 -15.06 -21.23
CA PRO A 10 -19.96 -14.39 -20.31
C PRO A 10 -19.25 -13.88 -19.04
N LEU A 11 -18.29 -14.65 -18.53
CA LEU A 11 -17.52 -14.33 -17.33
C LEU A 11 -16.58 -13.15 -17.58
N VAL A 12 -15.87 -13.15 -18.70
CA VAL A 12 -15.03 -12.03 -19.16
C VAL A 12 -15.87 -10.77 -19.35
N SER A 13 -17.08 -10.90 -19.91
CA SER A 13 -17.99 -9.77 -20.08
C SER A 13 -18.42 -9.16 -18.75
N ASP A 14 -18.82 -9.98 -17.77
CA ASP A 14 -19.21 -9.50 -16.44
C ASP A 14 -18.02 -8.87 -15.68
N LEU A 15 -16.84 -9.51 -15.75
CA LEU A 15 -15.58 -8.96 -15.23
C LEU A 15 -15.31 -7.57 -15.80
N ARG A 16 -15.41 -7.42 -17.13
CA ARG A 16 -15.21 -6.14 -17.80
C ARG A 16 -16.21 -5.09 -17.32
N ALA A 17 -17.49 -5.45 -17.25
CA ALA A 17 -18.56 -4.54 -16.85
C ALA A 17 -18.44 -4.07 -15.39
N ARG A 18 -17.87 -4.88 -14.51
CA ARG A 18 -17.65 -4.56 -13.09
C ARG A 18 -16.37 -3.77 -12.86
N VAL A 19 -15.24 -4.27 -13.35
CA VAL A 19 -13.92 -3.64 -13.13
C VAL A 19 -13.86 -2.24 -13.74
N SER A 20 -14.51 -2.02 -14.89
CA SER A 20 -14.58 -0.69 -15.52
C SER A 20 -15.30 0.38 -14.69
N LYS A 21 -16.05 -0.01 -13.65
CA LYS A 21 -16.72 0.92 -12.73
C LYS A 21 -15.86 1.28 -11.52
N ILE A 22 -14.74 0.59 -11.32
CA ILE A 22 -13.85 0.83 -10.17
C ILE A 22 -12.87 1.94 -10.56
N PRO A 23 -12.82 3.06 -9.81
CA PRO A 23 -11.85 4.13 -10.05
C PRO A 23 -10.42 3.60 -10.14
N GLY A 24 -9.58 4.18 -11.00
CA GLY A 24 -8.17 3.77 -11.14
C GLY A 24 -7.93 2.51 -11.98
N TYR A 25 -8.96 1.74 -12.32
CA TYR A 25 -8.84 0.58 -13.22
C TYR A 25 -9.44 0.90 -14.59
N LYS A 26 -8.78 0.43 -15.65
CA LYS A 26 -9.26 0.55 -17.03
C LYS A 26 -9.16 -0.78 -17.73
N LEU A 27 -10.07 -1.03 -18.67
CA LEU A 27 -9.97 -2.17 -19.55
C LEU A 27 -8.88 -1.92 -20.58
N VAL A 28 -8.00 -2.89 -20.73
CA VAL A 28 -6.95 -2.89 -21.74
C VAL A 28 -7.13 -4.09 -22.67
N THR A 29 -6.78 -3.91 -23.93
CA THR A 29 -6.89 -4.94 -24.97
C THR A 29 -5.57 -5.66 -25.22
N THR A 30 -4.48 -5.14 -24.64
CA THR A 30 -3.10 -5.58 -24.80
C THR A 30 -2.62 -6.25 -23.51
N HIS A 31 -1.99 -7.42 -23.64
CA HIS A 31 -1.42 -8.14 -22.50
C HIS A 31 -0.34 -7.31 -21.77
N ALA A 32 0.44 -6.53 -22.51
CA ALA A 32 1.50 -5.68 -21.95
C ALA A 32 1.00 -4.63 -20.95
N ASP A 33 -0.28 -4.27 -21.01
CA ASP A 33 -0.89 -3.28 -20.13
C ASP A 33 -1.83 -3.91 -19.08
N ALA A 34 -1.93 -5.25 -19.06
CA ALA A 34 -2.92 -5.98 -18.26
C ALA A 34 -2.39 -6.28 -16.86
N GLN A 35 -2.99 -5.66 -15.85
CA GLN A 35 -2.70 -5.91 -14.43
C GLN A 35 -3.64 -6.96 -13.81
N MET A 36 -4.47 -7.60 -14.63
CA MET A 36 -5.34 -8.70 -14.21
C MET A 36 -5.35 -9.77 -15.30
N VAL A 37 -5.18 -11.02 -14.90
CA VAL A 37 -5.18 -12.16 -15.83
C VAL A 37 -6.22 -13.17 -15.40
N LEU A 38 -7.14 -13.45 -16.31
CA LEU A 38 -8.04 -14.61 -16.25
C LEU A 38 -7.34 -15.75 -16.98
N ARG A 39 -7.17 -16.90 -16.31
CA ARG A 39 -6.53 -18.14 -16.81
C ARG A 39 -5.77 -18.04 -18.15
N PRO A 40 -4.44 -18.13 -18.17
CA PRO A 40 -3.75 -18.45 -19.42
C PRO A 40 -3.96 -19.94 -19.77
N GLY A 41 -4.56 -20.24 -20.92
CA GLY A 41 -4.79 -21.62 -21.42
C GLY A 41 -3.54 -22.45 -21.73
N LYS A 42 -2.33 -21.98 -21.37
CA LYS A 42 -1.06 -22.70 -21.46
C LYS A 42 -0.18 -22.33 -20.26
N LYS A 43 0.87 -23.13 -19.99
CA LYS A 43 1.99 -22.73 -19.12
C LYS A 43 2.47 -21.34 -19.56
N VAL A 44 2.09 -20.31 -18.82
CA VAL A 44 2.66 -18.97 -18.99
C VAL A 44 3.73 -18.84 -17.94
N SER A 45 4.96 -19.00 -18.40
CA SER A 45 6.15 -18.70 -17.61
C SER A 45 6.37 -17.20 -17.70
N LEU A 46 5.99 -16.45 -16.66
CA LEU A 46 6.45 -15.08 -16.48
C LEU A 46 7.91 -15.16 -16.03
N VAL A 47 8.83 -14.70 -16.87
CA VAL A 47 10.27 -14.69 -16.60
C VAL A 47 10.62 -13.38 -15.90
N ASN A 48 11.20 -13.46 -14.70
CA ASN A 48 11.74 -12.32 -13.95
C ASN A 48 13.28 -12.28 -14.05
N ARG A 49 13.89 -11.20 -13.53
CA ARG A 49 15.36 -11.06 -13.36
C ARG A 49 15.98 -12.06 -12.35
N ASN A 50 15.16 -12.77 -11.56
CA ASN A 50 15.61 -13.56 -10.41
C ASN A 50 15.39 -15.09 -10.56
N GLY A 51 14.98 -15.57 -11.74
CA GLY A 51 14.73 -16.99 -12.01
C GLY A 51 13.42 -17.53 -11.41
N LEU A 52 12.41 -17.70 -12.29
CA LEU A 52 11.27 -18.64 -12.24
C LEU A 52 10.37 -18.70 -10.99
N ARG A 53 9.08 -18.36 -11.19
CA ARG A 53 7.95 -19.10 -10.60
C ARG A 53 6.79 -19.16 -11.61
N GLU A 54 6.50 -20.36 -12.11
CA GLU A 54 5.44 -20.62 -13.09
C GLU A 54 4.07 -20.19 -12.53
N LEU A 55 3.25 -19.47 -13.32
CA LEU A 55 1.80 -19.49 -13.10
C LEU A 55 1.39 -20.97 -13.11
N PRO A 56 0.59 -21.47 -12.15
CA PRO A 56 0.22 -22.86 -12.08
C PRO A 56 -0.38 -23.28 -13.42
N PRO A 57 0.05 -24.42 -13.97
CA PRO A 57 -0.36 -24.84 -15.30
C PRO A 57 -1.89 -24.92 -15.35
N SER A 58 -2.50 -24.18 -16.27
CA SER A 58 -3.94 -24.27 -16.51
C SER A 58 -4.27 -25.70 -16.93
N ARG A 59 -5.05 -26.41 -16.10
CA ARG A 59 -5.58 -27.73 -16.41
C ARG A 59 -6.99 -27.54 -16.97
N ALA A 60 -7.31 -28.10 -18.13
CA ALA A 60 -8.64 -27.95 -18.74
C ALA A 60 -9.82 -28.28 -17.79
N ALA A 61 -9.60 -29.14 -16.80
CA ALA A 61 -10.60 -29.53 -15.79
C ALA A 61 -10.59 -28.70 -14.49
N ALA A 62 -9.68 -27.73 -14.32
CA ALA A 62 -9.64 -26.87 -13.13
C ALA A 62 -10.67 -25.74 -13.25
N ASP A 63 -11.20 -25.28 -12.11
CA ASP A 63 -12.06 -24.10 -12.06
C ASP A 63 -11.33 -22.85 -12.55
N PRO A 64 -12.03 -21.88 -13.15
CA PRO A 64 -11.42 -20.63 -13.55
C PRO A 64 -10.93 -19.81 -12.35
N GLU A 65 -9.82 -19.10 -12.54
CA GLU A 65 -9.23 -18.23 -11.51
C GLU A 65 -8.85 -16.88 -12.10
N LEU A 66 -9.02 -15.85 -11.29
CA LEU A 66 -8.61 -14.48 -11.58
C LEU A 66 -7.46 -14.05 -10.66
N TRP A 67 -6.45 -13.45 -11.27
CA TRP A 67 -5.19 -13.11 -10.63
C TRP A 67 -4.95 -11.61 -10.81
N VAL A 68 -4.70 -10.88 -9.71
CA VAL A 68 -4.32 -9.46 -9.75
C VAL A 68 -2.81 -9.34 -9.72
N LEU A 69 -2.25 -8.68 -10.72
CA LEU A 69 -0.82 -8.52 -10.91
C LEU A 69 -0.36 -7.10 -10.53
N ALA A 70 0.86 -7.00 -10.03
CA ALA A 70 1.62 -5.76 -9.93
C ALA A 70 2.12 -5.32 -11.31
N THR A 71 2.62 -4.09 -11.39
CA THR A 71 3.23 -3.52 -12.61
C THR A 71 4.46 -4.28 -13.11
N THR A 72 5.02 -5.17 -12.28
CA THR A 72 6.16 -6.03 -12.61
C THR A 72 5.73 -7.43 -13.05
N ASP A 73 4.45 -7.62 -13.40
CA ASP A 73 3.84 -8.91 -13.74
C ASP A 73 3.99 -9.97 -12.64
N HIS A 74 4.09 -9.55 -11.39
CA HIS A 74 4.07 -10.44 -10.23
C HIS A 74 2.67 -10.47 -9.64
N LEU A 75 2.26 -11.59 -9.04
CA LEU A 75 1.02 -11.58 -8.26
C LEU A 75 1.13 -10.49 -7.19
N TYR A 76 0.21 -9.54 -7.19
CA TYR A 76 0.26 -8.36 -6.33
C TYR A 76 0.27 -8.77 -4.85
N HIS A 77 -0.58 -9.75 -4.49
CA HIS A 77 -0.60 -10.37 -3.17
C HIS A 77 -1.23 -11.78 -3.26
N PRO A 78 -0.79 -12.79 -2.48
CA PRO A 78 -1.34 -14.16 -2.51
C PRO A 78 -2.85 -14.26 -2.34
N ASN A 79 -3.44 -13.34 -1.56
CA ASN A 79 -4.89 -13.30 -1.31
C ASN A 79 -5.69 -12.70 -2.48
N LEU A 80 -5.04 -12.04 -3.45
CA LEU A 80 -5.70 -11.48 -4.63
C LEU A 80 -5.77 -12.50 -5.78
N ARG A 81 -6.04 -13.75 -5.40
CA ARG A 81 -6.31 -14.88 -6.28
C ARG A 81 -7.72 -15.37 -6.00
N TYR A 82 -8.59 -15.23 -6.98
CA TYR A 82 -10.01 -15.52 -6.82
C TYR A 82 -10.39 -16.75 -7.63
N SER A 83 -10.89 -17.78 -6.94
CA SER A 83 -11.57 -18.89 -7.60
C SER A 83 -12.92 -18.40 -8.13
N LEU A 84 -13.18 -18.65 -9.40
CA LEU A 84 -14.41 -18.29 -10.09
C LEU A 84 -15.38 -19.48 -10.19
N ARG A 85 -15.23 -20.48 -9.32
CA ARG A 85 -16.19 -21.58 -9.17
C ARG A 85 -17.59 -21.06 -8.79
N ASP A 86 -17.64 -20.01 -7.99
CA ASP A 86 -18.84 -19.19 -7.74
C ASP A 86 -18.56 -17.76 -8.20
N PRO A 87 -18.86 -17.42 -9.47
CA PRO A 87 -18.56 -16.11 -10.03
C PRO A 87 -19.22 -14.98 -9.25
N LYS A 88 -20.47 -15.17 -8.77
CA LYS A 88 -21.21 -14.10 -8.08
C LYS A 88 -20.52 -13.71 -6.79
N LYS A 89 -20.14 -14.71 -5.97
CA LYS A 89 -19.42 -14.47 -4.73
C LYS A 89 -18.03 -13.89 -5.00
N ALA A 90 -17.29 -14.49 -5.92
CA ALA A 90 -15.94 -14.05 -6.25
C ALA A 90 -15.91 -12.60 -6.78
N MET A 91 -16.91 -12.21 -7.59
CA MET A 91 -17.02 -10.84 -8.11
C MET A 91 -17.32 -9.81 -7.03
N GLY A 92 -18.11 -10.18 -6.00
CA GLY A 92 -18.34 -9.32 -4.84
C GLY A 92 -17.03 -9.00 -4.12
N ILE A 93 -16.27 -10.04 -3.76
CA ILE A 93 -14.99 -9.91 -3.05
C ILE A 93 -13.98 -9.14 -3.90
N LEU A 94 -13.84 -9.49 -5.18
CA LEU A 94 -12.95 -8.79 -6.11
C LEU A 94 -13.24 -7.29 -6.17
N THR A 95 -14.52 -6.91 -6.25
CA THR A 95 -14.90 -5.49 -6.37
C THR A 95 -14.52 -4.72 -5.10
N GLU A 96 -14.71 -5.34 -3.92
CA GLU A 96 -14.29 -4.75 -2.65
C GLU A 96 -12.77 -4.58 -2.59
N ASP A 97 -12.02 -5.64 -2.91
CA ASP A 97 -10.56 -5.63 -2.84
C ASP A 97 -9.94 -4.65 -3.84
N LEU A 98 -10.42 -4.61 -5.08
CA LEU A 98 -9.96 -3.63 -6.07
C LEU A 98 -10.34 -2.20 -5.68
N THR A 99 -11.52 -1.96 -5.11
CA THR A 99 -11.88 -0.63 -4.58
C THR A 99 -10.90 -0.19 -3.50
N ARG A 100 -10.54 -1.08 -2.57
CA ARG A 100 -9.56 -0.78 -1.52
C ARG A 100 -8.17 -0.51 -2.08
N LEU A 101 -7.71 -1.33 -3.04
CA LEU A 101 -6.42 -1.14 -3.71
C LEU A 101 -6.38 0.18 -4.47
N SER A 102 -7.46 0.54 -5.17
CA SER A 102 -7.57 1.84 -5.85
C SER A 102 -7.38 3.00 -4.87
N HIS A 103 -8.06 2.94 -3.74
CA HIS A 103 -7.96 3.98 -2.71
C HIS A 103 -6.55 4.07 -2.12
N ALA A 104 -5.91 2.92 -1.84
CA ALA A 104 -4.52 2.89 -1.38
C ALA A 104 -3.56 3.50 -2.42
N HIS A 105 -3.73 3.16 -3.70
CA HIS A 105 -2.96 3.74 -4.79
C HIS A 105 -3.21 5.23 -4.97
N GLU A 106 -4.43 5.71 -4.76
CA GLU A 106 -4.74 7.13 -4.80
C GLU A 106 -4.05 7.89 -3.67
N ILE A 107 -4.06 7.37 -2.44
CA ILE A 107 -3.34 7.94 -1.30
C ILE A 107 -1.83 7.95 -1.56
N GLN A 108 -1.30 6.83 -2.08
CA GLN A 108 0.10 6.75 -2.45
C GLN A 108 0.45 7.74 -3.56
N ARG A 109 -0.41 7.89 -4.57
CA ARG A 109 -0.24 8.91 -5.61
C ARG A 109 -0.27 10.32 -5.03
N PHE A 110 -1.12 10.61 -4.05
CA PHE A 110 -1.11 11.90 -3.35
C PHE A 110 0.19 12.12 -2.58
N ALA A 111 0.79 11.07 -2.01
CA ALA A 111 2.11 11.13 -1.38
C ALA A 111 3.23 11.33 -2.42
N ASP A 112 3.14 10.64 -3.57
CA ASP A 112 4.16 10.62 -4.63
C ASP A 112 4.08 11.83 -5.58
N GLN A 113 2.97 12.56 -5.61
CA GLN A 113 2.72 13.71 -6.50
C GLN A 113 3.59 14.95 -6.22
N GLY A 114 4.78 14.76 -5.65
CA GLY A 114 5.92 15.61 -5.94
C GLY A 114 5.72 17.08 -5.59
N ARG A 115 4.97 17.36 -4.51
CA ARG A 115 5.15 18.65 -3.88
C ARG A 115 6.33 18.50 -2.95
N GLU A 116 7.40 19.24 -3.23
CA GLU A 116 8.22 19.82 -2.17
C GLU A 116 7.27 20.63 -1.29
N LEU A 117 6.51 19.94 -0.44
CA LEU A 117 5.68 20.59 0.53
C LEU A 117 6.67 21.21 1.52
N PRO A 118 6.58 22.51 1.77
CA PRO A 118 7.44 23.18 2.74
C PRO A 118 7.43 22.52 4.14
N PRO A 119 6.34 21.85 4.58
CA PRO A 119 6.36 20.89 5.68
C PRO A 119 7.39 19.76 5.50
N ARG A 120 8.46 19.81 6.29
CA ARG A 120 9.40 18.69 6.43
C ARG A 120 8.89 17.73 7.50
N PHE A 121 8.87 16.44 7.19
CA PHE A 121 8.54 15.39 8.13
C PHE A 121 9.82 14.73 8.64
N GLN A 122 9.97 14.64 9.96
CA GLN A 122 11.08 13.97 10.62
C GLN A 122 10.55 13.07 11.71
N LEU A 123 11.18 11.91 11.91
CA LEU A 123 10.88 11.04 13.02
C LEU A 123 11.81 11.34 14.19
N VAL A 124 11.25 11.28 15.38
CA VAL A 124 11.95 11.39 16.66
C VAL A 124 11.84 10.04 17.34
N TYR A 125 12.98 9.42 17.61
CA TYR A 125 13.01 8.10 18.24
C TYR A 125 13.34 8.23 19.71
N LEU A 126 12.45 7.72 20.56
CA LEU A 126 12.61 7.71 21.99
C LEU A 126 12.96 6.28 22.40
N ARG A 127 14.25 6.05 22.63
CA ARG A 127 14.76 4.75 23.07
C ARG A 127 14.50 4.61 24.56
N ARG A 128 13.77 3.55 24.96
CA ARG A 128 13.57 3.25 26.38
C ARG A 128 14.93 2.91 27.00
N GLU A 129 15.35 3.74 27.93
CA GLU A 129 16.66 3.69 28.54
C GLU A 129 16.58 4.44 29.86
N ASP A 130 17.18 3.88 30.91
CA ASP A 130 17.24 4.55 32.21
C ASP A 130 18.31 5.64 32.17
N CYS A 131 17.94 6.77 31.58
CA CYS A 131 18.76 7.96 31.48
C CYS A 131 18.55 8.88 32.70
N ASP A 132 19.55 9.71 32.98
CA ASP A 132 19.43 10.78 33.98
C ASP A 132 18.56 11.92 33.42
N LEU A 133 17.55 12.36 34.18
CA LEU A 133 16.68 13.49 33.81
C LEU A 133 17.42 14.82 33.71
N ALA A 134 18.63 14.93 34.27
CA ALA A 134 19.51 16.06 34.05
C ALA A 134 20.06 16.13 32.61
N ASN A 135 20.02 15.03 31.86
CA ASN A 135 20.39 15.00 30.45
C ASN A 135 19.30 15.64 29.58
N ALA A 136 19.66 16.60 28.74
CA ALA A 136 18.73 17.34 27.87
C ALA A 136 17.89 16.47 26.92
N GLY A 137 18.34 15.24 26.61
CA GLY A 137 17.59 14.28 25.79
C GLY A 137 16.74 13.30 26.59
N CYS A 138 16.82 13.28 27.92
CA CYS A 138 16.08 12.32 28.74
C CYS A 138 14.68 12.82 29.04
N ARG A 139 13.68 11.95 28.84
CA ARG A 139 12.27 12.24 29.13
C ARG A 139 11.64 11.12 29.92
N GLU A 140 10.81 11.49 30.88
CA GLU A 140 9.94 10.57 31.60
C GLU A 140 8.56 10.57 30.96
N ILE A 141 8.08 9.39 30.53
CA ILE A 141 6.76 9.20 29.95
C ILE A 141 6.12 8.00 30.66
N GLY A 142 5.13 8.29 31.52
CA GLY A 142 4.60 7.31 32.45
C GLY A 142 5.66 6.91 33.48
N GLU A 143 5.79 5.61 33.75
CA GLU A 143 6.79 5.07 34.70
C GLU A 143 8.16 4.80 34.07
N ASN A 144 8.34 5.18 32.80
CA ASN A 144 9.52 4.83 32.03
C ASN A 144 10.29 6.06 31.57
N ARG A 145 11.61 5.90 31.48
CA ARG A 145 12.52 6.91 30.93
C ARG A 145 12.93 6.54 29.52
N TYR A 146 13.15 7.60 28.73
CA TYR A 146 13.48 7.50 27.32
C TYR A 146 14.56 8.51 26.97
N LEU A 147 15.54 8.06 26.22
CA LEU A 147 16.52 8.93 25.59
C LEU A 147 16.01 9.31 24.19
N GLU A 148 15.61 10.57 24.04
CA GLU A 148 15.22 11.16 22.78
C GLU A 148 16.43 11.33 21.84
N GLN A 149 16.33 10.72 20.67
CA GLN A 149 17.30 10.88 19.59
C GLN A 149 16.95 12.10 18.74
N PRO A 150 17.95 12.78 18.14
CA PRO A 150 17.72 13.90 17.25
C PRO A 150 16.73 13.56 16.11
N PRO A 151 15.82 14.51 15.75
CA PRO A 151 14.92 14.32 14.62
C PRO A 151 15.69 14.03 13.34
N ARG A 152 15.25 13.03 12.56
CA ARG A 152 15.85 12.71 11.26
C ARG A 152 14.82 12.14 10.28
N PRO A 153 15.08 12.19 8.96
CA PRO A 153 14.16 11.67 7.94
C PRO A 153 13.86 10.18 8.15
N ALA A 154 12.65 9.75 7.77
CA ALA A 154 12.20 8.38 7.97
C ALA A 154 13.10 7.35 7.25
N GLU A 155 13.68 7.73 6.11
CA GLU A 155 14.55 6.89 5.29
C GLU A 155 15.91 6.62 5.97
N LYS A 156 16.25 7.38 7.03
CA LYS A 156 17.46 7.16 7.82
C LYS A 156 17.30 6.11 8.90
N PHE A 157 16.10 5.56 9.09
CA PHE A 157 15.87 4.48 10.04
C PHE A 157 16.08 3.12 9.37
N GLY A 158 16.90 2.27 9.99
CA GLY A 158 17.18 0.93 9.52
C GLY A 158 16.04 -0.04 9.81
N LYS A 159 15.95 -1.11 9.01
CA LYS A 159 15.07 -2.25 9.34
C LYS A 159 15.50 -2.84 10.69
N GLY A 160 14.54 -3.00 11.61
CA GLY A 160 14.78 -3.55 12.94
C GLY A 160 15.35 -2.56 13.96
N GLU A 161 15.47 -1.28 13.61
CA GLU A 161 15.95 -0.25 14.54
C GLU A 161 14.90 0.08 15.62
N PHE A 162 13.61 -0.08 15.29
CA PHE A 162 12.51 0.09 16.23
C PHE A 162 12.28 -1.20 17.01
N THR A 163 12.49 -1.14 18.33
CA THR A 163 12.24 -2.26 19.24
C THR A 163 10.98 -2.03 20.06
N ASN A 164 10.33 -3.11 20.47
CA ASN A 164 9.15 -3.05 21.33
C ASN A 164 9.45 -2.27 22.62
N GLY A 165 8.49 -1.44 23.03
CA GLY A 165 8.61 -0.58 24.21
C GLY A 165 9.30 0.75 23.98
N ASN A 166 9.83 1.01 22.77
CA ASN A 166 10.30 2.34 22.39
C ASN A 166 9.16 3.15 21.77
N ILE A 167 9.29 4.47 21.79
CA ILE A 167 8.29 5.38 21.24
C ILE A 167 8.83 6.00 19.97
N ILE A 168 7.99 6.03 18.93
CA ILE A 168 8.23 6.82 17.72
C ILE A 168 7.33 8.04 17.81
N SER A 169 7.96 9.21 17.80
CA SER A 169 7.30 10.49 17.64
C SER A 169 7.68 11.08 16.29
N PHE A 170 7.06 12.18 15.91
CA PHE A 170 7.30 12.85 14.64
C PHE A 170 7.23 14.36 14.83
N VAL A 171 7.96 15.06 13.98
CA VAL A 171 8.00 16.51 13.91
C VAL A 171 7.63 16.91 12.48
N VAL A 172 6.68 17.84 12.37
CA VAL A 172 6.30 18.46 11.11
C VAL A 172 6.74 19.92 11.16
N GLU A 173 7.75 20.26 10.37
CA GLU A 173 8.31 21.61 10.29
C GLU A 173 7.79 22.33 9.06
N ASN A 174 6.84 23.25 9.23
CA ASN A 174 6.33 24.08 8.14
C ASN A 174 7.20 25.32 7.96
N SER A 175 8.06 25.30 6.93
CA SER A 175 8.92 26.42 6.55
C SER A 175 8.22 27.49 5.69
N SER A 176 6.97 27.27 5.27
CA SER A 176 6.22 28.24 4.47
C SER A 176 5.41 29.21 5.29
N ARG A 177 4.96 30.27 4.60
CA ARG A 177 4.00 31.25 5.12
C ARG A 177 2.55 30.77 5.04
N GLU A 178 2.30 29.64 4.39
CA GLU A 178 0.98 29.06 4.24
C GLU A 178 0.66 28.16 5.42
N ASP A 179 -0.63 28.05 5.72
CA ASP A 179 -1.12 27.16 6.75
C ASP A 179 -1.36 25.77 6.17
N HIS A 180 -0.75 24.76 6.79
CA HIS A 180 -0.91 23.37 6.37
C HIS A 180 -1.66 22.56 7.41
N ARG A 181 -2.27 21.47 6.94
CA ARG A 181 -2.87 20.43 7.79
C ARG A 181 -2.12 19.14 7.53
N ALA A 182 -1.71 18.46 8.60
CA ALA A 182 -1.14 17.12 8.51
C ALA A 182 -2.15 16.10 9.06
N TYR A 183 -2.19 14.95 8.39
CA TYR A 183 -2.98 13.80 8.77
C TYR A 183 -2.01 12.63 8.92
N LEU A 184 -2.11 11.92 10.03
CA LEU A 184 -1.53 10.57 10.09
C LEU A 184 -2.64 9.58 9.81
N VAL A 185 -2.37 8.73 8.83
CA VAL A 185 -3.25 7.66 8.42
C VAL A 185 -2.55 6.34 8.70
N ASP A 186 -3.27 5.42 9.34
CA ASP A 186 -2.89 4.03 9.39
C ASP A 186 -3.44 3.37 8.13
N ILE A 187 -2.62 2.55 7.50
CA ILE A 187 -3.05 1.71 6.38
C ILE A 187 -2.89 0.28 6.87
N ALA A 188 -3.98 -0.27 7.37
CA ALA A 188 -4.02 -1.62 7.90
C ALA A 188 -3.69 -2.66 6.81
N PRO A 189 -3.30 -3.90 7.18
CA PRO A 189 -3.00 -4.96 6.19
C PRO A 189 -4.17 -5.32 5.26
N ASP A 190 -5.41 -5.02 5.66
CA ASP A 190 -6.62 -5.18 4.85
C ASP A 190 -6.96 -3.93 4.02
N PHE A 191 -6.01 -2.99 3.94
CA PHE A 191 -6.08 -1.70 3.26
C PHE A 191 -7.13 -0.74 3.81
N LYS A 192 -7.61 -0.98 5.03
CA LYS A 192 -8.42 0.01 5.73
C LYS A 192 -7.56 1.21 6.08
N VAL A 193 -8.02 2.39 5.68
CA VAL A 193 -7.35 3.66 5.96
C VAL A 193 -8.06 4.31 7.15
N GLU A 194 -7.37 4.42 8.28
CA GLU A 194 -7.89 5.08 9.47
C GLU A 194 -7.05 6.31 9.82
N ALA A 195 -7.67 7.48 9.84
CA ALA A 195 -7.02 8.66 10.37
C ALA A 195 -7.04 8.60 11.90
N PHE A 196 -5.90 8.33 12.52
CA PHE A 196 -5.81 8.27 13.99
C PHE A 196 -5.23 9.55 14.61
N PHE A 197 -4.71 10.48 13.80
CA PHE A 197 -4.28 11.79 14.27
C PHE A 197 -4.50 12.89 13.24
N GLN A 198 -5.10 14.00 13.70
CA GLN A 198 -5.27 15.22 12.93
C GLN A 198 -4.57 16.35 13.68
N THR A 199 -3.63 17.04 13.02
CA THR A 199 -3.04 18.23 13.64
C THR A 199 -4.07 19.36 13.69
N GLY A 200 -3.94 20.23 14.69
CA GLY A 200 -4.41 21.61 14.54
C GLY A 200 -3.74 22.32 13.36
N LYS A 201 -4.17 23.53 13.05
CA LYS A 201 -3.60 24.37 11.99
C LYS A 201 -2.08 24.56 12.24
N ILE A 202 -1.22 24.12 11.31
CA ILE A 202 0.24 24.23 11.46
C ILE A 202 0.68 25.61 10.95
N THR A 203 0.82 26.56 11.88
CA THR A 203 1.23 27.94 11.59
C THR A 203 2.75 28.09 11.60
N HIS A 204 3.28 28.96 10.74
CA HIS A 204 4.70 29.33 10.72
C HIS A 204 5.21 29.81 12.09
N ARG A 205 6.25 29.18 12.64
CA ARG A 205 6.91 29.61 13.88
C ARG A 205 7.92 30.72 13.56
N ARG A 206 7.63 31.96 13.95
CA ARG A 206 8.63 33.05 13.87
C ARG A 206 9.66 32.85 14.98
N HIS A 207 10.88 32.42 14.64
CA HIS A 207 12.02 32.61 15.53
C HIS A 207 12.28 34.12 15.63
N ARG A 208 12.07 34.67 16.83
CA ARG A 208 12.59 35.99 17.23
C ARG A 208 13.97 35.81 17.82
#